data_AF-A0A3B1JKT8-F1
#
_entry.id   AF-A0A3B1JKT8-F1
#
_cell.length_a   1.000
_cell.length_b   1.000
_cell.length_c   1.000
_cell.angle_alpha   90.00
_cell.angle_beta   90.00
_cell.angle_gamma   90.00
#
_symmetry.space_group_name_H-M   'P 1'
#
loop_
_entity.id
_entity.type
_entity.pdbx_description
1 polymer ?
#
loop_
_entity_poly.entity_id
_entity_poly.type
_entity_poly.pdbx_seq_one_letter_code
_entity_poly.pdbx_strand_id
1 'polypeptide(L)'
;MCLCVCGYSSKMAGKVPAPPESFAPSSDSVFSDQFGFYSMDTKVPGLSKVILDKLNMKDYSEYRAALEGKGKVGFHSHKEMFQKLEETFQFCTGCSKLPTDLPDPKALKRCIKCLNVYYCSKDCQRKDWSLHKKFCKMLRMVAIDRLVEWLIHTGKDPEICFNFCLK
;
A
#
# COMPACT_ATOMS: atom_id res chain seq x y z
N MET A 1 6.52 6.49 -9.35
CA MET A 1 5.93 5.27 -8.76
C MET A 1 4.54 5.61 -8.24
N CYS A 2 3.51 5.34 -9.04
CA CYS A 2 2.13 5.64 -8.69
C CYS A 2 1.66 4.70 -7.59
N LEU A 3 1.53 5.21 -6.36
CA LEU A 3 0.75 4.57 -5.31
C LEU A 3 -0.74 4.69 -5.70
N CYS A 4 -1.19 3.82 -6.60
CA CYS A 4 -2.59 3.69 -6.95
C CYS A 4 -3.31 2.97 -5.81
N VAL A 5 -3.59 3.69 -4.72
CA VAL A 5 -4.55 3.22 -3.70
C VAL A 5 -5.90 3.21 -4.39
N CYS A 6 -6.40 2.01 -4.72
CA CYS A 6 -7.74 1.84 -5.26
C CYS A 6 -8.74 2.55 -4.35
N GLY A 7 -9.29 3.66 -4.84
CA GLY A 7 -10.29 4.46 -4.14
C GLY A 7 -11.56 3.65 -3.92
N TYR A 8 -11.68 3.05 -2.75
CA TYR A 8 -12.96 2.52 -2.28
C TYR A 8 -13.89 3.70 -1.96
N SER A 9 -14.77 4.03 -2.91
CA SER A 9 -15.87 4.96 -2.69
C SER A 9 -17.00 4.24 -1.96
N SER A 10 -17.21 4.60 -0.69
CA SER A 10 -18.41 4.24 0.07
C SER A 10 -19.06 5.53 0.56
N LYS A 11 -20.27 5.82 0.07
CA LYS A 11 -21.15 6.90 0.54
C LYS A 11 -21.64 6.60 1.96
N MET A 12 -21.46 7.54 2.91
CA MET A 12 -22.53 8.29 3.61
C MET A 12 -22.03 8.95 4.92
N ALA A 13 -22.27 10.26 4.99
CA ALA A 13 -22.70 11.11 6.11
C ALA A 13 -21.99 11.08 7.49
N GLY A 14 -21.12 12.08 7.68
CA GLY A 14 -20.82 12.74 8.96
C GLY A 14 -20.10 14.06 8.66
N LYS A 15 -20.58 15.20 9.18
CA LYS A 15 -19.94 16.52 8.94
C LYS A 15 -18.54 16.52 9.58
N VAL A 16 -17.51 16.44 8.75
CA VAL A 16 -16.11 16.68 9.15
C VAL A 16 -15.91 18.21 9.29
N PRO A 17 -15.24 18.71 10.34
CA PRO A 17 -14.93 20.14 10.46
C PRO A 17 -14.00 20.58 9.33
N ALA A 18 -14.22 21.77 8.77
CA ALA A 18 -13.36 22.31 7.73
C ALA A 18 -11.95 22.59 8.29
N PRO A 19 -10.87 22.20 7.58
CA PRO A 19 -9.51 22.45 8.03
C PRO A 19 -9.14 23.95 7.88
N PRO A 20 -8.11 24.42 8.61
CA PRO A 20 -7.61 25.79 8.49
C PRO A 20 -7.14 26.10 7.05
N GLU A 21 -7.26 27.36 6.62
CA GLU A 21 -7.00 27.82 5.23
C GLU A 21 -5.59 27.49 4.70
N SER A 22 -4.61 27.27 5.58
CA SER A 22 -3.26 26.82 5.20
C SER A 22 -3.19 25.39 4.64
N PHE A 23 -4.29 24.65 4.66
CA PHE A 23 -4.38 23.24 4.24
C PHE A 23 -5.27 23.04 3.00
N ALA A 24 -5.61 24.09 2.26
CA ALA A 24 -6.37 23.95 1.02
C ALA A 24 -5.54 23.24 -0.07
N PRO A 25 -6.02 22.13 -0.66
CA PRO A 25 -5.28 21.41 -1.69
C PRO A 25 -5.25 22.21 -3.00
N SER A 26 -4.05 22.45 -3.52
CA SER A 26 -3.82 22.89 -4.90
C SER A 26 -4.19 21.75 -5.86
N SER A 27 -4.75 22.10 -7.03
CA SER A 27 -5.26 21.18 -8.05
C SER A 27 -4.23 20.23 -8.66
N ASP A 28 -2.94 20.47 -8.41
CA ASP A 28 -1.87 19.89 -9.25
C ASP A 28 -1.01 18.82 -8.53
N SER A 29 -1.23 18.54 -7.25
CA SER A 29 -0.46 17.49 -6.56
C SER A 29 -1.27 16.22 -6.36
N VAL A 30 -0.80 15.13 -6.97
CA VAL A 30 -1.27 13.76 -6.71
C VAL A 30 -1.08 13.45 -5.21
N PHE A 31 -2.17 13.59 -4.47
CA PHE A 31 -2.49 13.01 -3.16
C PHE A 31 -1.28 12.66 -2.26
N SER A 32 -0.63 13.66 -1.67
CA SER A 32 0.51 13.42 -0.76
C SER A 32 0.74 14.55 0.25
N ASP A 33 -0.33 15.14 0.77
CA ASP A 33 -0.27 15.98 1.96
C ASP A 33 -0.25 15.11 3.25
N GLN A 34 0.03 15.73 4.40
CA GLN A 34 -0.10 15.11 5.72
C GLN A 34 -1.49 14.47 5.93
N PHE A 35 -2.51 14.99 5.23
CA PHE A 35 -3.86 14.46 5.22
C PHE A 35 -3.97 13.10 4.54
N GLY A 36 -3.14 12.81 3.53
CA GLY A 36 -3.01 11.49 2.91
C GLY A 36 -2.54 10.41 3.89
N PHE A 37 -1.49 10.67 4.66
CA PHE A 37 -1.02 9.73 5.71
C PHE A 37 -2.04 9.54 6.82
N TYR A 38 -2.69 10.62 7.26
CA TYR A 38 -3.80 10.54 8.23
C TYR A 38 -4.99 9.74 7.68
N SER A 39 -5.35 9.94 6.41
CA SER A 39 -6.41 9.16 5.75
C SER A 39 -6.03 7.68 5.58
N MET A 40 -4.75 7.35 5.48
CA MET A 40 -4.29 5.96 5.48
C MET A 40 -4.44 5.34 6.87
N ASP A 41 -3.98 6.02 7.92
CA ASP A 41 -4.03 5.51 9.29
C ASP A 41 -5.46 5.36 9.83
N THR A 42 -6.37 6.25 9.46
CA THR A 42 -7.78 6.11 9.82
C THR A 42 -8.42 4.85 9.26
N LYS A 43 -7.94 4.37 8.10
CA LYS A 43 -8.44 3.16 7.45
C LYS A 43 -7.64 1.91 7.83
N VAL A 44 -6.34 2.06 8.08
CA VAL A 44 -5.38 1.03 8.43
C VAL A 44 -4.46 1.57 9.53
N PRO A 45 -4.81 1.40 10.81
CA PRO A 45 -4.06 1.98 11.91
C PRO A 45 -2.58 1.57 11.89
N GLY A 46 -1.69 2.57 11.92
CA GLY A 46 -0.23 2.35 11.96
C GLY A 46 0.44 2.15 10.60
N LEU A 47 -0.30 2.20 9.49
CA LEU A 47 0.25 2.02 8.16
C LEU A 47 1.26 3.13 7.80
N SER A 48 1.03 4.37 8.25
CA SER A 48 1.96 5.49 8.05
C SER A 48 3.35 5.17 8.60
N LYS A 49 3.40 4.63 9.81
CA LYS A 49 4.63 4.24 10.49
C LYS A 49 5.34 3.13 9.74
N VAL A 50 4.59 2.12 9.28
CA VAL A 50 5.18 1.06 8.44
C VAL A 50 5.79 1.64 7.18
N ILE A 51 5.11 2.54 6.47
CA ILE A 51 5.65 3.17 5.26
C ILE A 51 6.97 3.90 5.57
N LEU A 52 6.99 4.75 6.60
CA LEU A 52 8.19 5.49 6.98
C LEU A 52 9.34 4.57 7.39
N ASP A 53 9.07 3.55 8.21
CA ASP A 53 10.05 2.55 8.64
C ASP A 53 10.63 1.80 7.43
N LYS A 54 9.78 1.41 6.46
CA LYS A 54 10.23 0.71 5.24
C LYS A 54 10.98 1.62 4.28
N LEU A 55 10.72 2.93 4.28
CA LEU A 55 11.50 3.89 3.50
C LEU A 55 12.78 4.35 4.22
N ASN A 56 13.01 3.90 5.45
CA ASN A 56 14.11 4.35 6.32
C ASN A 56 14.08 5.87 6.52
N MET A 57 12.90 6.40 6.80
CA MET A 57 12.63 7.82 7.04
C MET A 57 12.13 8.02 8.46
N LYS A 58 12.55 9.12 9.09
CA LYS A 58 12.16 9.43 10.48
C LYS A 58 10.77 10.00 10.58
N ASP A 59 10.40 10.84 9.62
CA ASP A 59 9.14 11.58 9.64
C ASP A 59 8.68 11.98 8.23
N TYR A 60 7.47 12.54 8.17
CA TYR A 60 6.84 12.99 6.93
C TYR A 60 7.64 14.09 6.20
N SER A 61 8.42 14.91 6.91
CA SER A 61 9.22 15.97 6.30
C SER A 61 10.35 15.38 5.47
N GLU A 62 10.98 14.30 5.94
CA GLU A 62 11.99 13.56 5.17
C GLU A 62 11.36 12.89 3.93
N TYR A 63 10.17 12.30 4.08
CA TYR A 63 9.41 11.75 2.95
C TYR A 63 9.11 12.80 1.89
N ARG A 64 8.63 13.97 2.31
CA ARG A 64 8.35 15.09 1.41
C ARG A 64 9.61 15.60 0.73
N ALA A 65 10.70 15.78 1.48
CA ALA A 65 11.98 16.21 0.91
C ALA A 65 12.51 15.22 -0.15
N ALA A 66 12.33 13.90 0.06
CA ALA A 66 12.70 12.89 -0.92
C ALA A 66 11.89 12.99 -2.22
N LEU A 67 10.57 13.25 -2.14
CA LEU A 67 9.73 13.48 -3.33
C LEU A 67 10.12 14.74 -4.11
N GLU A 68 10.56 15.78 -3.40
CA GLU A 68 11.07 17.02 -3.99
C GLU A 68 12.51 16.87 -4.54
N GLY A 69 13.08 15.66 -4.51
CA GLY A 69 14.45 15.38 -4.97
C GLY A 69 15.55 15.92 -4.05
N LYS A 70 15.18 16.39 -2.86
CA LYS A 70 16.09 16.98 -1.85
C LYS A 70 16.54 15.97 -0.79
N GLY A 71 16.08 14.72 -0.87
CA GLY A 71 16.41 13.64 0.06
C GLY A 71 16.92 12.39 -0.67
N LYS A 72 17.69 11.54 0.04
CA LYS A 72 18.13 10.24 -0.47
C LYS A 72 17.21 9.14 0.10
N VAL A 73 16.55 8.38 -0.76
CA VAL A 73 15.91 7.13 -0.37
C VAL A 73 16.98 6.04 -0.22
N GLY A 74 17.14 5.51 1.00
CA GLY A 74 18.24 4.63 1.37
C GLY A 74 17.96 3.16 1.10
N PHE A 75 18.10 2.72 -0.16
CA PHE A 75 18.08 1.29 -0.51
C PHE A 75 19.43 0.85 -1.04
N HIS A 76 19.94 -0.30 -0.57
CA HIS A 76 21.23 -0.85 -1.00
C HIS A 76 21.12 -1.69 -2.28
N SER A 77 19.90 -2.05 -2.69
CA SER A 77 19.64 -2.73 -3.96
C SER A 77 18.19 -2.57 -4.42
N HIS A 78 17.95 -2.77 -5.73
CA HIS A 78 16.59 -2.87 -6.26
C HIS A 78 15.78 -3.96 -5.54
N LYS A 79 16.38 -5.12 -5.28
CA LYS A 79 15.72 -6.23 -4.55
C LYS A 79 15.20 -5.76 -3.19
N GLU A 80 16.01 -5.03 -2.44
CA GLU A 80 15.64 -4.49 -1.13
C GLU A 80 14.52 -3.45 -1.24
N MET A 81 14.62 -2.51 -2.19
CA MET A 81 13.58 -1.52 -2.46
C MET A 81 12.23 -2.19 -2.73
N PHE A 82 12.19 -3.18 -3.60
CA PHE A 82 10.96 -3.88 -3.96
C PHE A 82 10.37 -4.69 -2.79
N GLN A 83 11.21 -5.37 -2.02
CA GLN A 83 10.76 -6.10 -0.84
C GLN A 83 10.13 -5.15 0.19
N LYS A 84 10.81 -4.04 0.51
CA LYS A 84 10.33 -3.04 1.47
C LYS A 84 9.04 -2.39 0.99
N LEU A 85 8.91 -2.12 -0.31
CA LEU A 85 7.68 -1.60 -0.90
C LEU A 85 6.52 -2.61 -0.79
N GLU A 86 6.75 -3.89 -1.09
CA GLU A 86 5.72 -4.92 -0.98
C GLU A 86 5.20 -5.06 0.47
N GLU A 87 6.09 -4.96 1.45
CA GLU A 87 5.74 -5.01 2.87
C GLU A 87 4.78 -3.88 3.29
N THR A 88 4.75 -2.74 2.58
CA THR A 88 3.78 -1.66 2.84
C THR A 88 2.35 -2.01 2.41
N PHE A 89 2.16 -3.08 1.62
CA PHE A 89 0.84 -3.57 1.20
C PHE A 89 0.34 -4.76 2.03
N GLN A 90 1.15 -5.25 2.98
CA GLN A 90 0.82 -6.43 3.78
C GLN A 90 -0.05 -6.07 4.99
N PHE A 91 -1.35 -5.90 4.78
CA PHE A 91 -2.33 -5.78 5.85
C PHE A 91 -3.65 -6.46 5.46
N CYS A 92 -4.44 -6.87 6.44
CA CYS A 92 -5.70 -7.56 6.16
C CYS A 92 -6.72 -6.58 5.57
N THR A 93 -7.20 -6.79 4.35
CA THR A 93 -8.24 -5.95 3.73
C THR A 93 -9.59 -6.07 4.45
N GLY A 94 -9.86 -7.20 5.11
CA GLY A 94 -11.14 -7.43 5.80
C GLY A 94 -11.23 -6.84 7.21
N CYS A 95 -10.11 -6.61 7.90
CA CYS A 95 -10.12 -6.09 9.28
C CYS A 95 -9.08 -4.98 9.52
N SER A 96 -8.37 -4.55 8.48
CA SER A 96 -7.36 -3.49 8.50
C SER A 96 -6.19 -3.67 9.46
N LYS A 97 -5.98 -4.88 9.98
CA LYS A 97 -4.85 -5.18 10.87
C LYS A 97 -3.55 -5.38 10.12
N LEU A 98 -2.48 -4.80 10.66
CA LEU A 98 -1.11 -5.05 10.23
C LEU A 98 -0.61 -6.42 10.73
N PRO A 99 0.48 -6.98 10.18
CA PRO A 99 1.01 -8.26 10.59
C PRO A 99 1.44 -8.28 12.06
N THR A 100 1.87 -7.14 12.60
CA THR A 100 2.24 -6.94 14.01
C THR A 100 1.06 -7.05 14.97
N ASP A 101 -0.16 -6.82 14.48
CA ASP A 101 -1.39 -6.80 15.29
C ASP A 101 -2.17 -8.12 15.17
N LEU A 102 -1.62 -9.10 14.45
CA LEU A 102 -2.18 -10.43 14.29
C LEU A 102 -1.58 -11.39 15.34
N PRO A 103 -2.37 -12.35 15.86
CA PRO A 103 -1.86 -13.38 16.76
C PRO A 103 -0.73 -14.22 16.14
N ASP A 104 -0.81 -14.44 14.82
CA ASP A 104 0.25 -15.04 14.02
C ASP A 104 0.47 -14.17 12.77
N PRO A 105 1.63 -13.51 12.62
CA PRO A 105 1.94 -12.73 11.42
C PRO A 105 1.89 -13.55 10.12
N LYS A 106 2.12 -14.87 10.19
CA LYS A 106 2.08 -15.78 9.04
C LYS A 106 0.64 -16.12 8.59
N ALA A 107 -0.36 -15.73 9.38
CA ALA A 107 -1.76 -15.92 9.04
C ALA A 107 -2.22 -15.03 7.87
N LEU A 108 -1.49 -13.96 7.58
CA LEU A 108 -1.80 -13.08 6.46
C LEU A 108 -1.51 -13.78 5.12
N LYS A 109 -2.56 -14.09 4.36
CA LYS A 109 -2.49 -14.80 3.07
C LYS A 109 -3.10 -13.97 1.95
N ARG A 110 -2.52 -14.09 0.77
CA ARG A 110 -3.04 -13.44 -0.44
C ARG A 110 -4.34 -14.08 -0.91
N CYS A 111 -5.17 -13.28 -1.54
CA CYS A 111 -6.24 -13.80 -2.39
C CYS A 111 -5.63 -14.60 -3.54
N ILE A 112 -5.85 -15.92 -3.58
CA ILE A 112 -5.31 -16.82 -4.62
C ILE A 112 -5.69 -16.42 -6.05
N LYS A 113 -6.75 -15.63 -6.22
CA LYS A 113 -7.22 -15.20 -7.55
C LYS A 113 -6.47 -13.97 -8.05
N CYS A 114 -6.31 -12.93 -7.24
CA CYS A 114 -5.72 -11.67 -7.72
C CYS A 114 -4.29 -11.45 -7.25
N LEU A 115 -3.86 -12.14 -6.19
CA LEU A 115 -2.53 -12.03 -5.58
C LEU A 115 -2.15 -10.63 -5.08
N ASN A 116 -3.08 -9.67 -5.12
CA ASN A 116 -2.81 -8.26 -4.83
C ASN A 116 -3.29 -7.81 -3.44
N VAL A 117 -4.19 -8.57 -2.80
CA VAL A 117 -4.76 -8.20 -1.49
C VAL A 117 -4.61 -9.36 -0.51
N TYR A 118 -4.58 -9.01 0.77
CA TYR A 118 -4.25 -9.91 1.86
C TYR A 118 -5.41 -10.07 2.85
N TYR A 119 -5.54 -11.26 3.43
CA TYR A 119 -6.52 -11.57 4.46
C TYR A 119 -5.87 -12.41 5.56
N CYS A 120 -6.14 -12.08 6.82
CA CYS A 120 -5.65 -12.87 7.95
C CYS A 120 -6.43 -14.16 8.20
N SER A 121 -7.62 -14.31 7.58
CA SER A 121 -8.46 -15.50 7.69
C SER A 121 -9.42 -15.63 6.51
N LYS A 122 -9.94 -16.85 6.31
CA LYS A 122 -11.01 -17.11 5.33
C LYS A 122 -12.28 -16.31 5.62
N ASP A 123 -12.55 -16.00 6.90
CA ASP A 123 -13.73 -15.22 7.28
C ASP A 123 -13.60 -13.75 6.89
N CYS A 124 -12.41 -13.16 7.05
CA CYS A 124 -12.15 -11.80 6.54
C CYS A 124 -12.33 -11.73 5.01
N GLN A 125 -11.83 -12.75 4.29
CA GLN A 125 -12.03 -12.84 2.84
C GLN A 125 -13.51 -12.96 2.46
N ARG A 126 -14.28 -13.83 3.15
CA ARG A 126 -15.71 -14.03 2.87
C ARG A 126 -16.53 -12.77 3.12
N LYS A 127 -16.23 -12.04 4.21
CA LYS A 127 -16.89 -10.77 4.55
C LYS A 127 -16.65 -9.71 3.47
N ASP A 128 -15.42 -9.60 2.98
CA ASP A 128 -15.05 -8.65 1.93
C ASP A 128 -15.46 -9.09 0.51
N TRP A 129 -15.78 -10.37 0.29
CA TRP A 129 -15.95 -10.96 -1.05
C TRP A 129 -16.99 -10.25 -1.93
N SER A 130 -18.12 -9.81 -1.36
CA SER A 130 -19.19 -9.13 -2.10
C SER A 130 -18.70 -7.87 -2.82
N LEU A 131 -17.72 -7.21 -2.22
CA LEU A 131 -17.10 -5.99 -2.66
C LEU A 131 -15.83 -6.30 -3.49
N HIS A 132 -14.92 -7.10 -2.94
CA HIS A 132 -13.68 -7.52 -3.60
C HIS A 132 -13.91 -8.16 -4.98
N LYS A 133 -14.93 -9.01 -5.14
CA LYS A 133 -15.17 -9.72 -6.41
C LYS A 133 -15.35 -8.79 -7.61
N LYS A 134 -15.83 -7.56 -7.38
CA LYS A 134 -16.01 -6.54 -8.42
C LYS A 134 -14.68 -6.08 -9.00
N PHE A 135 -13.63 -6.07 -8.18
CA PHE A 135 -12.31 -5.54 -8.52
C PHE A 135 -11.24 -6.64 -8.64
N CYS A 136 -11.54 -7.87 -8.19
CA CYS A 136 -10.58 -8.98 -8.15
C CYS A 136 -9.83 -9.20 -9.47
N LYS A 137 -10.53 -9.11 -10.62
CA LYS A 137 -9.91 -9.24 -11.94
C LYS A 137 -8.97 -8.07 -12.26
N MET A 138 -9.38 -6.84 -11.96
CA MET A 138 -8.56 -5.64 -12.16
C MET A 138 -7.31 -5.68 -11.26
N LEU A 139 -7.49 -6.07 -10.00
CA LEU A 139 -6.40 -6.22 -9.04
C LEU A 139 -5.37 -7.27 -9.47
N ARG A 140 -5.78 -8.30 -10.21
CA ARG A 140 -4.84 -9.25 -10.82
C ARG A 140 -3.93 -8.55 -11.83
N MET A 141 -4.47 -7.66 -12.66
CA MET A 141 -3.67 -6.91 -13.63
C MET A 141 -2.69 -5.98 -12.92
N VAL A 142 -3.13 -5.29 -11.85
CA VAL A 142 -2.25 -4.43 -11.04
C VAL A 142 -1.07 -5.23 -10.45
N ALA A 143 -1.31 -6.46 -9.97
CA ALA A 143 -0.23 -7.33 -9.49
C ALA A 143 0.76 -7.70 -10.61
N ILE A 144 0.26 -7.94 -11.83
CA ILE A 144 1.11 -8.22 -13.00
C ILE A 144 1.89 -6.97 -13.42
N ASP A 145 1.27 -5.79 -13.45
CA ASP A 145 1.94 -4.55 -13.86
C ASP A 145 3.13 -4.24 -12.94
N ARG A 146 2.97 -4.44 -11.62
CA ARG A 146 4.07 -4.32 -10.65
C ARG A 146 5.22 -5.30 -10.93
N LEU A 147 4.89 -6.51 -11.38
CA LEU A 147 5.87 -7.52 -11.80
C LEU A 147 6.63 -7.07 -13.06
N VAL A 148 5.89 -6.55 -14.04
CA VAL A 148 6.46 -6.13 -15.32
C VAL A 148 7.37 -4.92 -15.14
N GLU A 149 6.97 -3.93 -14.34
CA GLU A 149 7.82 -2.78 -14.00
C GLU A 149 9.16 -3.22 -13.41
N TRP A 150 9.15 -4.25 -12.55
CA TRP A 150 10.38 -4.84 -12.00
C TRP A 150 11.26 -5.49 -13.07
N LEU A 151 10.67 -6.30 -13.96
CA LEU A 151 11.40 -7.03 -15.00
C LEU A 151 12.09 -6.07 -15.96
N ILE A 152 11.39 -5.00 -16.34
CA ILE A 152 11.92 -3.95 -17.22
C ILE A 152 13.12 -3.24 -16.54
N HIS A 153 13.03 -2.94 -15.25
CA HIS A 153 14.06 -2.17 -14.56
C HIS A 153 15.29 -2.98 -14.14
N THR A 154 15.11 -4.26 -13.81
CA THR A 154 16.21 -5.10 -13.29
C THR A 154 16.91 -5.94 -14.35
N GLY A 155 16.27 -6.19 -15.51
CA GLY A 155 16.83 -7.01 -16.59
C GLY A 155 17.15 -8.45 -16.18
N LYS A 156 16.60 -8.92 -15.05
CA LYS A 156 16.87 -10.25 -14.47
C LYS A 156 15.75 -11.24 -14.75
N ASP A 157 16.11 -12.52 -14.67
CA ASP A 157 15.27 -13.69 -14.91
C ASP A 157 13.90 -13.61 -14.17
N PRO A 158 12.77 -13.91 -14.87
CA PRO A 158 11.41 -13.97 -14.32
C PRO A 158 11.23 -14.78 -13.03
N GLU A 159 12.10 -15.75 -12.73
CA GLU A 159 11.95 -16.65 -11.57
C GLU A 159 12.00 -15.96 -10.20
N ILE A 160 12.80 -14.88 -10.05
CA ILE A 160 12.87 -14.12 -8.79
C ILE A 160 11.54 -13.38 -8.55
N CYS A 161 10.93 -12.91 -9.63
CA CYS A 161 9.68 -12.17 -9.64
C CYS A 161 8.49 -13.07 -9.31
N PHE A 162 8.47 -14.28 -9.89
CA PHE A 162 7.50 -15.33 -9.58
C PHE A 162 7.47 -15.63 -8.08
N ASN A 163 8.65 -15.76 -7.45
CA ASN A 163 8.74 -16.02 -6.01
C ASN A 163 8.20 -14.88 -5.14
N PHE A 164 8.31 -13.61 -5.56
CA PHE A 164 7.79 -12.45 -4.80
C PHE A 164 6.29 -12.21 -5.02
N CYS A 165 5.77 -12.41 -6.23
CA CYS A 165 4.34 -12.23 -6.54
C CYS A 165 3.46 -13.45 -6.19
N LEU A 166 4.04 -14.65 -5.99
CA LEU A 166 3.25 -15.88 -5.77
C LEU A 166 3.46 -16.60 -4.43
N LYS A 167 4.42 -16.20 -3.57
CA LYS A 167 4.61 -16.81 -2.22
C LYS A 167 3.85 -16.13 -1.08
#